data_AF-A0AAD9MT89-F1
#
_entry.id   AF-A0AAD9MT89-F1
#
_cell.length_a   1.000
_cell.length_b   1.000
_cell.length_c   1.000
_cell.angle_alpha   90.00
_cell.angle_beta   90.00
_cell.angle_gamma   90.00
#
_symmetry.space_group_name_H-M   'P 1'
#
loop_
_entity.id
_entity.type
_entity.pdbx_description
1 polymer ?
#
loop_
_entity_poly.entity_id
_entity_poly.type
_entity_poly.pdbx_seq_one_letter_code
_entity_poly.pdbx_strand_id
1 'polypeptide(L)' 'MEISRTIMSLKPKNTSDHDGISSELIKTLNQPICIPLCTIINKSLETGDVLGSMKIAKVTQIQKQIQFFMQTIYTV' A
#
# COMPACT_ATOMS: atom_id res chain seq x y z
N MET A 1 -2.32 -20.06 0.65
CA MET A 1 -3.20 -19.22 1.49
C MET A 1 -3.50 -17.92 0.75
N GLU A 2 -4.72 -17.41 0.89
CA GLU A 2 -5.15 -16.20 0.18
C GLU A 2 -4.31 -14.97 0.54
N ILE A 3 -4.05 -14.76 1.83
CA ILE A 3 -3.24 -13.64 2.34
C ILE A 3 -1.85 -13.61 1.69
N SER A 4 -1.20 -14.76 1.57
CA SER A 4 0.10 -14.83 0.90
C SER A 4 0.03 -14.43 -0.58
N ARG A 5 -1.06 -14.77 -1.28
CA ARG A 5 -1.24 -14.38 -2.69
C ARG A 5 -1.47 -12.89 -2.81
N THR A 6 -2.26 -12.31 -1.91
CA THR A 6 -2.50 -10.87 -1.83
C THR A 6 -1.23 -10.08 -1.52
N ILE A 7 -0.39 -10.55 -0.59
CA ILE A 7 0.90 -9.91 -0.29
C ILE A 7 1.80 -9.94 -1.54
N MET A 8 1.88 -11.08 -2.23
CA MET A 8 2.73 -11.21 -3.41
C MET A 8 2.24 -10.40 -4.61
N SER A 9 0.95 -10.06 -4.69
CA SER A 9 0.40 -9.20 -5.74
C SER A 9 0.64 -7.70 -5.51
N LEU A 10 1.11 -7.28 -4.33
CA LEU A 10 1.46 -5.89 -4.05
C LEU A 10 2.55 -5.38 -5.01
N LYS A 11 2.39 -4.17 -5.55
CA LYS A 11 3.45 -3.50 -6.32
C LYS A 11 4.65 -3.25 -5.39
N PRO A 12 5.87 -3.71 -5.73
CA PRO A 12 7.05 -3.41 -4.93
C PRO A 12 7.32 -1.90 -5.01
N LYS A 13 7.34 -1.27 -3.84
CA LYS A 13 7.63 0.15 -3.67
C LYS A 13 8.42 0.31 -2.37
N ASN A 14 9.41 1.18 -2.44
CA ASN A 14 10.26 1.52 -1.29
C ASN A 14 9.63 2.64 -0.45
N THR A 15 8.60 3.29 -0.99
CA THR A 15 7.80 4.29 -0.28
C THR A 15 6.90 3.61 0.74
N SER A 16 6.78 4.22 1.93
CA SER A 16 5.90 3.79 3.01
C SER A 16 4.72 4.75 3.21
N ASP A 17 3.66 4.27 3.86
CA ASP A 17 2.52 5.10 4.23
C ASP A 17 2.74 5.83 5.55
N HIS A 18 1.91 5.60 6.57
CA HIS A 18 2.01 6.24 7.89
C HIS A 18 2.90 5.45 8.87
N ASP A 19 3.08 4.16 8.61
CA ASP A 19 3.75 3.20 9.49
C ASP A 19 5.25 3.06 9.22
N GLY A 20 5.76 3.66 8.14
CA GLY A 20 7.16 3.53 7.74
C GLY A 20 7.52 2.18 7.11
N ILE A 21 6.54 1.31 6.82
CA ILE A 21 6.77 -0.02 6.28
C ILE A 21 6.62 0.01 4.75
N SER A 22 7.63 -0.47 4.03
CA SER A 22 7.58 -0.56 2.57
C SER A 22 6.86 -1.83 2.11
N SER A 23 6.20 -1.77 0.96
CA SER A 23 5.57 -2.98 0.39
C SER A 23 6.60 -4.03 -0.03
N GLU A 24 7.84 -3.62 -0.31
CA GLU A 24 8.96 -4.53 -0.55
C GLU A 24 9.31 -5.35 0.72
N LEU A 25 9.41 -4.71 1.88
CA LEU A 25 9.67 -5.39 3.14
C LEU A 25 8.55 -6.39 3.48
N ILE A 26 7.29 -6.01 3.28
CA ILE A 26 6.12 -6.87 3.50
C ILE A 26 6.20 -8.13 2.63
N LYS A 27 6.63 -8.00 1.36
CA LYS A 27 6.81 -9.15 0.46
C LYS A 27 7.93 -10.07 0.93
N THR A 28 9.06 -9.52 1.39
CA THR A 28 10.16 -10.31 1.96
C THR A 28 9.71 -11.07 3.21
N LEU A 29 8.88 -10.43 4.05
CA LEU A 29 8.33 -11.01 5.28
C LEU A 29 7.05 -11.82 5.07
N ASN A 30 6.66 -12.14 3.83
CA ASN A 30 5.38 -12.78 3.51
C ASN A 30 5.10 -14.05 4.35
N GLN A 31 6.08 -14.94 4.49
CA GLN A 31 5.92 -16.19 5.26
C GLN A 31 5.66 -15.94 6.76
N PRO A 32 6.53 -15.22 7.50
CA PRO A 32 6.32 -15.02 8.94
C PRO A 32 5.07 -14.22 9.29
N ILE A 33 4.59 -13.33 8.41
CA ILE A 33 3.41 -12.49 8.70
C ILE A 33 2.07 -13.10 8.28
N CYS A 34 2.08 -14.16 7.46
CA CYS A 34 0.84 -14.78 6.96
C CYS A 34 -0.07 -15.30 8.07
N ILE A 35 0.49 -16.02 9.04
CA ILE A 35 -0.28 -16.58 10.16
C ILE A 35 -0.88 -15.50 11.06
N PRO A 36 -0.13 -14.51 11.59
CA PRO A 36 -0.71 -13.49 12.44
C PRO A 36 -1.74 -12.63 11.71
N LEU A 37 -1.53 -12.30 10.42
CA LEU A 37 -2.55 -11.59 9.62
C LEU A 37 -3.84 -12.40 9.47
N CYS A 38 -3.72 -13.71 9.24
CA CYS A 38 -4.87 -14.61 9.15
C CYS A 38 -5.68 -14.59 10.44
N THR A 39 -5.01 -14.71 11.59
CA THR A 39 -5.66 -14.66 12.90
C THR A 39 -6.38 -13.33 13.13
N ILE A 40 -5.73 -12.20 12.83
CA ILE A 40 -6.32 -10.86 13.02
C ILE A 40 -7.54 -10.66 12.13
N ILE A 41 -7.45 -11.02 10.84
CA ILE A 41 -8.54 -10.87 9.88
C ILE A 41 -9.72 -11.76 10.29
N ASN A 42 -9.47 -13.04 10.59
CA ASN A 42 -10.53 -13.96 10.99
C ASN A 42 -11.21 -13.51 12.28
N LYS A 43 -10.44 -12.99 13.24
CA LYS A 43 -11.02 -12.45 14.48
C LYS A 43 -11.88 -11.21 14.23
N SER A 44 -11.43 -10.34 13.33
CA SER A 44 -12.19 -9.14 12.95
C SER A 44 -13.49 -9.50 12.25
N LEU A 45 -13.50 -10.52 11.39
CA LEU A 45 -14.70 -11.02 10.71
C LEU A 45 -15.67 -11.71 11.67
N GLU A 46 -15.15 -12.48 12.63
CA GLU A 46 -15.96 -13.17 13.64
C GLU A 46 -16.65 -12.18 14.59
N THR A 47 -15.91 -11.17 15.05
CA THR A 47 -16.39 -10.22 16.08
C THR A 47 -17.06 -8.98 15.50
N GLY A 48 -16.81 -8.65 14.24
CA GLY A 48 -17.18 -7.36 13.66
C GLY A 48 -16.27 -6.20 14.07
N ASP A 49 -15.26 -6.43 14.91
CA ASP A 49 -14.37 -5.41 15.44
C ASP A 49 -13.03 -5.36 14.70
N VAL A 50 -12.67 -4.19 14.17
CA VAL A 50 -11.38 -3.92 13.52
C VAL A 50 -10.52 -3.04 14.43
N LEU A 51 -9.21 -3.32 14.47
CA LEU A 51 -8.20 -2.52 15.20
C LEU A 51 -8.28 -1.04 14.80
N GLY A 52 -8.28 -0.13 15.80
CA GLY A 52 -8.41 1.31 15.55
C GLY A 52 -7.34 1.87 14.61
N SER A 53 -6.10 1.37 14.69
CA SER A 53 -5.00 1.74 13.79
C SER A 53 -5.27 1.37 12.33
N MET A 54 -6.04 0.31 12.07
CA MET A 54 -6.41 -0.14 10.72
C MET A 54 -7.57 0.68 10.12
N LYS A 55 -8.21 1.56 10.91
CA LYS A 55 -9.27 2.47 10.44
C LYS A 55 -8.71 3.79 9.91
N ILE A 56 -7.41 4.01 10.02
CA ILE A 56 -6.74 5.26 9.64
C ILE A 56 -6.22 5.14 8.21
N ALA A 57 -6.52 6.12 7.36
CA ALA A 57 -6.02 6.19 5.99
C ALA A 57 -5.10 7.41 5.79
N LYS A 58 -4.12 7.28 4.88
CA LYS A 58 -3.25 8.39 4.48
C LYS A 58 -3.87 9.22 3.39
N VAL A 59 -4.17 10.48 3.71
CA VAL A 59 -4.60 11.47 2.72
C VAL A 59 -3.35 12.14 2.15
N THR A 60 -3.02 11.82 0.90
CA THR A 60 -1.90 12.46 0.18
C THR A 60 -2.44 13.22 -1.02
N GLN A 61 -2.08 14.50 -1.13
CA GLN A 61 -2.44 15.30 -2.30
C GLN A 61 -1.61 14.84 -3.52
N ILE A 62 -2.29 14.40 -4.57
CA ILE A 62 -1.65 14.00 -5.83
C ILE A 62 -1.60 15.21 -6.75
N GLN A 63 -0.42 15.82 -6.94
CA GLN A 63 -0.23 16.84 -7.96
C GLN A 63 0.02 16.17 -9.32
N LYS A 64 -0.97 16.27 -10.21
CA LYS A 64 -0.81 15.81 -11.60
C LYS A 64 -0.08 16.89 -12.39
N GLN A 65 1.20 16.69 -12.67
CA GLN A 65 1.91 17.54 -13.64
C GLN A 65 1.36 17.22 -15.04
N ILE A 66 0.63 18.18 -15.62
CA ILE A 66 0.28 18.16 -17.04
C ILE A 66 1.49 18.72 -17.78
N GLN A 67 2.24 17.87 -18.48
CA GLN A 67 3.29 18.29 -19.40
C GLN A 67 2.65 19.08 -20.53
N PHE A 68 2.60 20.42 -20.43
CA PHE A 68 2.35 21.27 -21.58
C PHE A 68 3.60 21.22 -22.45
N PHE A 69 3.50 20.59 -23.62
CA PHE A 69 4.53 20.61 -24.65
C PHE A 69 4.57 22.04 -25.21
N MET A 70 5.40 22.92 -24.64
CA MET A 70 5.66 24.25 -25.19
C MET A 70 6.52 24.08 -26.43
N GLN A 71 5.88 24.11 -27.60
CA GLN A 71 6.56 24.24 -28.88
C GLN A 71 7.00 25.71 -29.04
N THR A 72 8.15 26.04 -28.46
CA THR A 72 8.99 27.18 -28.89
C THR A 72 10.12 26.51 -29.68
N ILE A 73 10.36 26.78 -30.96
CA ILE A 73 10.94 27.97 -31.63
C ILE A 73 10.67 27.69 -33.13
N TYR A 74 10.16 28.61 -33.98
CA TYR A 74 10.92 29.63 -34.70
C TYR A 74 10.04 30.82 -35.11
N THR A 75 10.40 32.00 -34.61
CA THR A 75 10.22 33.30 -35.26
C THR A 75 11.59 33.69 -35.82
N VAL A 76 11.75 33.73 -37.14
CA VAL A 76 12.28 34.84 -37.96
C VAL A 76 11.71 34.67 -39.37
#